data_AF-A0A6P4FLJ9-F1
#
_entry.id   AF-A0A6P4FLJ9-F1
#
_cell.length_a   1.000
_cell.length_b   1.000
_cell.length_c   1.000
_cell.angle_alpha   90.00
_cell.angle_beta   90.00
_cell.angle_gamma   90.00
#
_symmetry.space_group_name_H-M   'P 1'
#
loop_
_entity.id
_entity.type
_entity.pdbx_description
1 polymer ?
#
loop_
_entity_poly.entity_id
_entity_poly.type
_entity_poly.pdbx_seq_one_letter_code
_entity_poly.pdbx_strand_id
1 'polypeptide(L)'
;KSLPLHCVVESVHSLHASLTIDTRQPWKRRPNIETDSYVIIAAATPWSEIVQTALQRLGYSQEVANTARGSLIIKHWKPIPLEQISDNPAVPVSDIVGELTSVITLRIVILRPKTSPFGEIKDKLLKLLVLQSHAVLRSTGCPLDE
;
A
#
# COMPACT_ATOMS: atom_id res chain seq x y z
N LYS A 1 11.37 12.14 22.20
CA LYS A 1 10.06 11.58 22.62
C LYS A 1 9.62 10.58 21.56
N SER A 2 9.02 9.46 21.95
CA SER A 2 8.54 8.42 21.04
C SER A 2 7.08 8.08 21.35
N LEU A 3 6.37 7.56 20.35
CA LEU A 3 4.95 7.28 20.41
C LEU A 3 4.70 5.83 19.98
N PRO A 4 3.90 5.04 20.72
CA PRO A 4 3.42 3.75 20.24
C PRO A 4 2.33 3.97 19.19
N LEU A 5 2.47 3.33 18.03
CA LEU A 5 1.46 3.37 16.98
C LEU A 5 1.03 1.94 16.65
N HIS A 6 -0.29 1.71 16.65
CA HIS A 6 -0.84 0.44 16.21
C HIS A 6 -0.78 0.35 14.68
N CYS A 7 -0.13 -0.69 14.14
CA CYS A 7 0.05 -0.87 12.71
C CYS A 7 -0.49 -2.21 12.25
N VAL A 8 -1.36 -2.16 11.24
CA VAL A 8 -1.89 -3.34 10.54
C VAL A 8 -1.40 -3.29 9.09
N VAL A 9 -0.64 -4.31 8.70
CA VAL A 9 -0.09 -4.47 7.35
C VAL A 9 -0.87 -5.54 6.61
N GLU A 10 -1.42 -5.17 5.46
CA GLU A 10 -2.20 -6.05 4.60
C GLU A 10 -1.55 -6.18 3.23
N SER A 11 -1.64 -7.37 2.63
CA SER A 11 -1.23 -7.58 1.24
C SER A 11 -2.40 -7.75 0.30
N VAL A 12 -2.29 -7.08 -0.85
CA VAL A 12 -3.23 -7.20 -1.97
C VAL A 12 -2.50 -7.67 -3.21
N HIS A 13 -3.21 -8.44 -4.03
CA HIS A 13 -2.63 -9.09 -5.20
C HIS A 13 -2.88 -8.33 -6.51
N SER A 14 -3.74 -7.33 -6.47
CA SER A 14 -4.06 -6.48 -7.62
C SER A 14 -4.56 -5.12 -7.16
N LEU A 15 -4.35 -4.09 -7.98
CA LEU A 15 -4.87 -2.74 -7.75
C LEU A 15 -6.40 -2.72 -7.66
N HIS A 16 -7.09 -3.54 -8.45
CA HIS A 16 -8.54 -3.71 -8.35
C HIS A 16 -8.97 -4.31 -7.00
N ALA A 17 -8.16 -5.22 -6.42
CA ALA A 17 -8.41 -5.70 -5.06
C ALA A 17 -8.15 -4.61 -4.02
N SER A 18 -7.15 -3.74 -4.23
CA SER A 18 -6.87 -2.58 -3.38
C SER A 18 -8.06 -1.60 -3.32
N LEU A 19 -8.58 -1.21 -4.48
CA LEU A 19 -9.67 -0.24 -4.62
C LEU A 19 -11.04 -0.75 -4.16
N THR A 20 -11.21 -2.07 -4.06
CA THR A 20 -12.49 -2.70 -3.69
C THR A 20 -12.52 -3.25 -2.26
N ILE A 21 -11.49 -3.00 -1.46
CA ILE A 21 -11.47 -3.44 -0.06
C ILE A 21 -12.62 -2.82 0.75
N ASP A 22 -12.84 -1.51 0.62
CA ASP A 22 -13.88 -0.82 1.41
C ASP A 22 -15.32 -1.09 0.94
N THR A 23 -15.50 -1.60 -0.29
CA THR A 23 -16.82 -1.90 -0.87
C THR A 23 -17.27 -3.35 -0.69
N ARG A 24 -16.41 -4.22 -0.17
CA ARG A 24 -16.73 -5.65 -0.01
C ARG A 24 -17.29 -5.95 1.37
N GLN A 25 -18.42 -6.65 1.38
CA GLN A 25 -19.05 -7.25 2.55
C GLN A 25 -18.01 -8.03 3.40
N PRO A 26 -18.05 -7.91 4.75
CA PRO A 26 -17.01 -8.40 5.67
C PRO A 26 -16.74 -9.92 5.59
N TRP A 27 -17.64 -10.67 4.95
CA TRP A 27 -17.61 -12.13 4.86
C TRP A 27 -16.90 -12.67 3.61
N LYS A 28 -16.63 -11.84 2.59
CA LYS A 28 -16.27 -12.35 1.25
C LYS A 28 -14.78 -12.61 1.00
N ARG A 29 -13.85 -11.94 1.68
CA ARG A 29 -12.44 -12.36 1.87
C ARG A 29 -11.86 -11.52 3.00
N ARG A 30 -11.25 -12.14 4.01
CA ARG A 30 -10.44 -11.39 4.98
C ARG A 30 -9.29 -10.72 4.22
N PRO A 31 -8.92 -9.47 4.54
CA PRO A 31 -7.67 -8.90 4.06
C PRO A 31 -6.53 -9.84 4.45
N ASN A 32 -5.53 -10.01 3.57
CA ASN A 32 -4.38 -10.85 3.88
C ASN A 32 -3.47 -10.08 4.83
N ILE A 33 -3.84 -10.07 6.11
CA ILE A 33 -3.08 -9.41 7.18
C ILE A 33 -1.75 -10.14 7.30
N GLU A 34 -0.67 -9.46 6.92
CA GLU A 34 0.70 -9.96 7.10
C GLU A 34 1.16 -9.71 8.53
N THR A 35 0.85 -8.52 9.07
CA THR A 35 1.32 -8.10 10.40
C THR A 35 0.26 -7.27 11.11
N ASP A 36 0.09 -7.50 12.41
CA ASP A 36 -0.73 -6.69 13.31
C ASP A 36 0.06 -6.50 14.61
N SER A 37 0.70 -5.34 14.76
CA SER A 37 1.61 -5.07 15.87
C SER A 37 1.76 -3.58 16.16
N TYR A 38 2.13 -3.26 17.40
CA TYR A 38 2.54 -1.93 17.78
C TYR A 38 3.99 -1.66 17.36
N VAL A 39 4.24 -0.45 16.86
CA VAL A 39 5.57 0.07 16.53
C VAL A 39 5.86 1.33 17.31
N ILE A 40 7.13 1.55 17.65
CA ILE A 40 7.58 2.76 18.33
C ILE A 40 8.15 3.72 17.29
N ILE A 41 7.50 4.86 17.10
CA ILE A 41 7.90 5.90 16.14
C ILE A 41 8.43 7.12 16.89
N ALA A 42 9.40 7.82 16.33
CA ALA A 42 9.87 9.08 16.91
C ALA A 42 8.80 10.16 16.76
N ALA A 43 8.55 10.93 17.82
CA ALA A 43 7.54 11.99 17.80
C ALA A 43 7.79 13.04 16.70
N ALA A 44 9.07 13.29 16.40
CA ALA A 44 9.52 14.24 15.38
C ALA A 44 9.55 13.66 13.95
N THR A 45 9.15 12.39 13.74
CA THR A 45 9.07 11.82 12.38
C THR A 45 8.08 12.65 11.56
N PRO A 46 8.43 13.06 10.32
CA PRO A 46 7.53 13.82 9.47
C PRO A 46 6.36 12.95 9.00
N TRP A 47 5.20 13.56 8.80
CA TRP A 47 3.98 12.88 8.40
C TRP A 47 4.13 12.06 7.12
N SER A 48 4.84 12.60 6.12
CA SER A 48 5.08 11.91 4.86
C SER A 48 5.84 10.59 5.01
N GLU A 49 6.66 10.44 6.05
CA GLU A 49 7.52 9.28 6.27
C GLU A 49 6.93 8.29 7.29
N ILE A 50 5.71 8.52 7.80
CA ILE A 50 5.10 7.67 8.83
C ILE A 50 4.99 6.21 8.38
N VAL A 51 4.58 5.98 7.13
CA VAL A 51 4.40 4.63 6.55
C VAL A 51 5.76 3.96 6.38
N GLN A 52 6.74 4.68 5.83
CA GLN A 52 8.09 4.15 5.61
C GLN A 52 8.75 3.79 6.93
N THR A 53 8.68 4.70 7.91
CA THR A 53 9.24 4.48 9.25
C THR A 53 8.58 3.29 9.93
N ALA A 54 7.24 3.18 9.88
CA ALA A 54 6.51 2.06 10.45
C ALA A 54 6.94 0.72 9.81
N LEU A 55 6.99 0.65 8.48
CA LEU A 55 7.38 -0.56 7.75
C LEU A 55 8.83 -0.96 8.01
N GLN A 56 9.76 -0.01 8.05
CA GLN A 56 11.15 -0.27 8.41
C GLN A 56 11.27 -0.86 9.83
N ARG A 57 10.47 -0.35 10.79
CA ARG A 57 10.43 -0.88 12.16
C ARG A 57 9.82 -2.28 12.26
N LEU A 58 8.93 -2.62 11.34
CA LEU A 58 8.37 -3.97 11.19
C LEU A 58 9.30 -4.93 10.42
N GLY A 59 10.44 -4.44 9.89
CA GLY A 59 11.42 -5.26 9.18
C GLY A 59 11.18 -5.39 7.67
N TYR A 60 10.31 -4.58 7.08
CA TYR A 60 10.10 -4.55 5.63
C TYR A 60 11.20 -3.78 4.92
N SER A 61 11.47 -4.15 3.67
CA SER A 61 12.46 -3.46 2.83
C SER A 61 11.96 -2.08 2.36
N GLN A 62 12.91 -1.20 2.01
CA GLN A 62 12.59 0.13 1.48
C GLN A 62 11.77 0.08 0.19
N GLU A 63 12.02 -0.92 -0.66
CA GLU A 63 11.27 -1.13 -1.91
C GLU A 63 9.78 -1.36 -1.65
N VAL A 64 9.48 -2.18 -0.63
CA VAL A 64 8.11 -2.43 -0.19
C VAL A 64 7.51 -1.17 0.43
N ALA A 65 8.28 -0.43 1.22
CA ALA A 65 7.84 0.81 1.83
C ALA A 65 7.46 1.89 0.81
N ASN A 66 8.18 1.97 -0.31
CA ASN A 66 7.91 2.95 -1.38
C ASN A 66 6.66 2.64 -2.19
N THR A 67 6.23 1.38 -2.23
CA THR A 67 5.03 0.94 -2.97
C THR A 67 3.81 0.76 -2.07
N ALA A 68 3.98 0.90 -0.76
CA ALA A 68 2.92 0.78 0.22
C ALA A 68 2.01 2.01 0.23
N ARG A 69 0.74 1.80 0.56
CA ARG A 69 -0.26 2.87 0.74
C ARG A 69 -0.72 2.87 2.19
N GLY A 70 -0.67 4.03 2.83
CA GLY A 70 -1.12 4.22 4.21
C GLY A 70 -2.52 4.81 4.30
N SER A 71 -3.27 4.38 5.29
CA SER A 71 -4.55 4.95 5.69
C SER A 71 -4.69 4.86 7.21
N LEU A 72 -5.40 5.79 7.83
CA LEU A 72 -5.67 5.77 9.26
C LEU A 72 -7.12 5.40 9.54
N ILE A 73 -7.29 4.49 10.48
CA ILE A 73 -8.58 4.08 11.00
C ILE A 73 -8.72 4.65 12.40
N ILE A 74 -9.75 5.46 12.63
CA ILE A 74 -10.08 5.99 13.96
C ILE A 74 -11.23 5.15 14.50
N LYS A 75 -10.96 4.28 15.48
CA LYS A 75 -11.93 3.32 16.04
C LYS A 75 -12.66 2.52 14.94
N HIS A 76 -13.95 2.81 14.72
CA HIS A 76 -14.85 2.08 13.82
C HIS A 76 -15.18 2.91 12.56
N TRP A 77 -14.37 3.93 12.28
CA TRP A 77 -14.55 4.79 11.11
C TRP A 77 -13.97 4.14 9.87
N LYS A 78 -14.37 4.67 8.71
CA LYS A 78 -13.77 4.26 7.43
C LYS A 78 -12.28 4.66 7.41
N PRO A 79 -11.40 3.86 6.78
CA PRO A 79 -10.01 4.23 6.60
C PRO A 79 -9.91 5.55 5.84
N ILE A 80 -9.17 6.51 6.40
CA ILE A 80 -8.94 7.82 5.81
C ILE A 80 -7.53 7.82 5.22
N PRO A 81 -7.34 8.10 3.93
CA PRO A 81 -6.01 8.18 3.32
C PRO A 81 -5.20 9.32 3.95
N LEU A 82 -3.90 9.11 4.11
CA LEU A 82 -3.02 10.07 4.83
C LEU A 82 -2.99 11.45 4.16
N GLU A 83 -3.21 11.47 2.84
CA GLU A 83 -3.28 12.69 2.02
C GLU A 83 -4.50 13.56 2.34
N GLN A 84 -5.57 13.01 2.95
CA GLN A 84 -6.76 13.77 3.35
C GLN A 84 -6.69 14.31 4.78
N ILE A 85 -5.71 13.88 5.56
CA ILE A 85 -5.60 14.20 6.99
C ILE A 85 -4.75 15.45 7.20
N SER A 86 -3.65 15.56 6.44
CA SER A 86 -2.74 16.70 6.50
C SER A 86 -2.22 17.03 5.11
N ASP A 87 -2.37 18.29 4.71
CA ASP A 87 -1.79 18.84 3.49
C ASP A 87 -0.29 19.17 3.65
N ASN A 88 0.21 19.23 4.90
CA ASN A 88 1.60 19.56 5.17
C ASN A 88 2.41 18.28 5.49
N PRO A 89 3.29 17.84 4.57
CA PRO A 89 4.07 16.62 4.73
C PRO A 89 5.14 16.72 5.84
N ALA A 90 5.56 17.94 6.19
CA ALA A 90 6.61 18.19 7.18
C ALA A 90 6.07 18.28 8.62
N VAL A 91 4.76 18.22 8.83
CA VAL A 91 4.16 18.21 10.18
C VAL A 91 4.64 16.95 10.91
N PRO A 92 5.10 17.07 12.16
CA PRO A 92 5.52 15.92 12.92
C PRO A 92 4.31 15.05 13.27
N VAL A 93 4.52 13.73 13.23
CA VAL A 93 3.52 12.71 13.55
C VAL A 93 2.91 12.94 14.95
N SER A 94 3.67 13.50 15.90
CA SER A 94 3.14 13.83 17.23
C SER A 94 1.95 14.78 17.23
N ASP A 95 1.92 15.73 16.30
CA ASP A 95 0.92 16.80 16.32
C ASP A 95 -0.42 16.31 15.74
N ILE A 96 -0.37 15.27 14.90
CA ILE A 96 -1.56 14.69 14.27
C ILE A 96 -2.09 13.49 15.08
N VAL A 97 -1.18 12.57 15.47
CA VAL A 97 -1.59 11.29 16.07
C VAL A 97 -1.14 11.11 17.52
N GLY A 98 -0.38 12.04 18.10
CA GLY A 98 0.19 11.89 19.45
C GLY A 98 -0.85 11.64 20.53
N GLU A 99 -1.92 12.43 20.55
CA GLU A 99 -3.03 12.28 21.52
C GLU A 99 -4.00 11.14 21.17
N LEU A 100 -3.95 10.66 19.92
CA LEU A 100 -4.89 9.68 19.38
C LEU A 100 -4.32 8.26 19.31
N THR A 101 -3.06 8.05 19.71
CA THR A 101 -2.34 6.75 19.63
C THR A 101 -3.12 5.54 20.18
N SER A 102 -3.98 5.73 21.17
CA SER A 102 -4.79 4.67 21.78
C SER A 102 -6.04 4.27 20.99
N VAL A 103 -6.50 5.13 20.06
CA VAL A 103 -7.76 4.95 19.33
C VAL A 103 -7.58 4.82 17.81
N ILE A 104 -6.37 5.07 17.32
CA ILE A 104 -6.04 4.98 15.91
C ILE A 104 -5.34 3.67 15.56
N THR A 105 -5.50 3.26 14.32
CA THR A 105 -4.74 2.18 13.71
C THR A 105 -4.24 2.64 12.35
N LEU A 106 -2.92 2.60 12.15
CA LEU A 106 -2.31 2.82 10.86
C LEU A 106 -2.45 1.54 10.03
N ARG A 107 -3.31 1.58 9.03
CA ARG A 107 -3.51 0.51 8.07
C ARG A 107 -2.64 0.74 6.84
N ILE A 108 -1.78 -0.23 6.56
CA ILE A 108 -0.80 -0.18 5.49
C ILE A 108 -1.14 -1.29 4.49
N VAL A 109 -1.32 -0.93 3.22
CA VAL A 109 -1.62 -1.87 2.16
C VAL A 109 -0.42 -1.99 1.23
N ILE A 110 0.11 -3.20 1.09
CA ILE A 110 1.23 -3.54 0.22
C ILE A 110 0.70 -4.30 -1.01
N LEU A 111 1.07 -3.85 -2.20
CA LEU A 111 0.80 -4.59 -3.43
C LEU A 111 1.84 -5.71 -3.59
N ARG A 112 1.42 -6.95 -3.35
CA ARG A 112 2.18 -8.17 -3.62
C ARG A 112 1.60 -8.81 -4.88
N PRO A 113 2.04 -8.45 -6.09
CA PRO A 113 1.53 -9.07 -7.30
C PRO A 113 1.72 -10.58 -7.20
N LYS A 114 0.61 -11.33 -7.21
CA LYS A 114 0.68 -12.79 -7.30
C LYS A 114 1.20 -13.09 -8.68
N THR A 115 2.43 -13.60 -8.78
CA THR A 115 2.86 -14.32 -9.97
C THR A 115 2.07 -15.64 -9.96
N SER A 116 0.83 -15.58 -10.44
CA SER A 116 0.09 -16.81 -10.70
C SER A 116 0.75 -17.46 -11.91
N PRO A 117 0.88 -18.81 -11.96
CA PRO A 117 1.44 -19.48 -13.13
C PRO A 117 0.73 -19.04 -14.42
N PHE A 118 -0.59 -18.82 -14.31
CA PHE A 118 -1.41 -18.29 -15.38
C PHE A 118 -1.07 -16.83 -15.75
N GLY A 119 -0.79 -15.98 -14.77
CA GLY A 119 -0.33 -14.61 -14.98
C GLY A 119 1.02 -14.57 -15.70
N GLU A 120 1.97 -15.40 -15.26
CA GLU A 120 3.27 -15.54 -15.92
C GLU A 120 3.14 -16.08 -17.35
N ILE A 121 2.30 -17.09 -17.57
CA ILE A 121 2.00 -17.63 -18.90
C ILE A 121 1.35 -16.56 -19.76
N LYS A 122 0.36 -15.83 -19.24
CA LYS A 122 -0.31 -14.73 -19.95
C LYS A 122 0.71 -13.66 -20.33
N ASP A 123 1.56 -13.20 -19.40
CA ASP A 123 2.55 -12.15 -19.69
C ASP A 123 3.64 -12.63 -20.66
N LYS A 124 4.08 -13.89 -20.56
CA LYS A 124 5.02 -14.48 -21.53
C LYS A 124 4.38 -14.64 -22.91
N LEU A 125 3.13 -15.09 -23.01
CA LEU A 125 2.40 -15.20 -24.27
C LEU A 125 2.15 -13.83 -24.89
N LEU A 126 1.76 -12.83 -24.08
CA LEU A 126 1.59 -11.45 -24.52
C LEU A 126 2.91 -10.91 -25.09
N LYS A 127 4.02 -11.13 -24.40
CA LYS A 127 5.36 -10.73 -24.84
C LYS A 127 5.76 -11.43 -26.14
N LEU A 128 5.51 -12.73 -26.28
CA LEU A 128 5.78 -13.48 -27.51
C LEU A 128 4.94 -12.98 -28.69
N LEU A 129 3.64 -12.73 -28.48
CA LEU A 129 2.74 -12.20 -29.51
C LEU A 129 3.18 -10.80 -29.95
N VAL A 130 3.52 -9.92 -29.02
CA VAL A 130 4.03 -8.58 -29.33
C VAL A 130 5.34 -8.65 -30.12
N LEU A 131 6.25 -9.56 -29.75
CA LEU A 131 7.50 -9.76 -30.49
C LEU A 131 7.29 -10.33 -31.90
N GLN A 132 6.42 -11.33 -32.06
CA GLN A 132 6.14 -11.94 -33.36
C GLN A 132 5.34 -11.02 -34.28
N SER A 133 4.35 -10.31 -33.74
CA SER A 133 3.48 -9.41 -34.48
C SER A 133 4.02 -7.98 -34.57
N HIS A 134 5.26 -7.74 -34.13
CA HIS A 134 5.87 -6.41 -34.02
C HIS A 134 5.78 -5.58 -35.31
N ALA A 135 6.00 -6.21 -36.48
CA ALA A 135 5.87 -5.54 -37.78
C ALA A 135 4.43 -5.11 -38.11
N VAL A 136 3.44 -5.91 -37.70
CA VAL A 136 2.01 -5.63 -37.90
C VAL A 136 1.53 -4.57 -36.89
N LEU A 137 1.98 -4.66 -35.64
CA LEU A 137 1.62 -3.69 -34.60
C LEU A 137 2.16 -2.29 -34.92
N ARG A 138 3.40 -2.19 -35.43
CA ARG A 138 3.96 -0.92 -35.94
C ARG A 138 3.19 -0.38 -37.15
N SER A 139 2.81 -1.22 -38.10
CA SER A 139 2.07 -0.76 -39.29
C SER A 139 0.66 -0.26 -38.97
N THR A 140 0.08 -0.73 -37.86
CA THR A 140 -1.22 -0.25 -37.35
C THR A 140 -1.13 1.01 -36.47
N GLY A 141 0.05 1.60 -36.31
CA GLY A 141 0.23 2.84 -35.53
C GLY A 141 0.09 2.65 -34.02
N CYS A 142 0.25 1.43 -33.52
CA CYS A 142 0.22 1.14 -32.09
C CYS A 142 1.54 1.66 -31.46
N PRO A 143 1.49 2.60 -30.50
CA PRO A 143 2.70 3.11 -29.85
C PRO A 143 3.25 2.02 -28.92
N LEU A 144 4.18 1.23 -29.42
CA LEU A 144 5.04 0.39 -28.59
C LEU A 144 6.16 1.32 -28.11
N ASP A 145 6.13 1.72 -26.83
CA ASP A 145 7.25 2.44 -26.21
C ASP A 145 8.53 1.59 -26.36
N GLU A 146 9.62 2.23 -26.80
CA GLU A 146 10.95 1.63 -26.99
C GLU A 146 11.61 1.21 -25.67
#